data_AF-A0A1Y6CZI8-F1
#
_entry.id   AF-A0A1Y6CZI8-F1
#
_cell.length_a   1.000
_cell.length_b   1.000
_cell.length_c   1.000
_cell.angle_alpha   90.00
_cell.angle_beta   90.00
_cell.angle_gamma   90.00
#
_symmetry.space_group_name_H-M   'P 1'
#
loop_
_entity.id
_entity.type
_entity.pdbx_description
1 polymer ?
#
loop_
_entity_poly.entity_id
_entity_poly.type
_entity_poly.pdbx_seq_one_letter_code
_entity_poly.pdbx_strand_id
1 'polypeptide(L)'
;QADHKNLYTTFLLLKRVLESSPEFADIAQAFIAYVTAVTRAEERDPSIKVKSLDEVEIMLSKKIDNWIAEGEARGEARGEAKGKEKGKIEGKVEGKVEGRKEAQLAIALTLLQKGLDKAMIAEATELSLEEIEDLAKNI
;
A
#
# COMPACT_ATOMS: atom_id res chain seq x y z
N GLN A 1 -4.77 2.78 15.00
CA GLN A 1 -4.13 3.77 15.91
C GLN A 1 -4.43 3.54 17.40
N ALA A 2 -5.47 2.77 17.77
CA ALA A 2 -5.87 2.56 19.18
C ALA A 2 -4.97 1.58 19.99
N ASP A 3 -4.34 0.59 19.35
CA ASP A 3 -3.62 -0.47 20.07
C ASP A 3 -2.25 -0.06 20.66
N HIS A 4 -1.53 0.89 20.06
CA HIS A 4 -0.19 1.27 20.51
C HIS A 4 -0.19 2.17 21.75
N LYS A 5 -1.18 3.07 21.87
CA LYS A 5 -1.41 3.83 23.11
C LYS A 5 -1.63 2.89 24.29
N ASN A 6 -2.33 1.78 24.05
CA ASN A 6 -2.60 0.80 25.10
C ASN A 6 -1.32 0.11 25.59
N LEU A 7 -0.37 -0.19 24.69
CA LEU A 7 0.88 -0.86 25.05
C LEU A 7 1.83 0.03 25.86
N TYR A 8 2.05 1.28 25.44
CA TYR A 8 2.90 2.22 26.18
C TYR A 8 2.27 2.60 27.53
N THR A 9 0.95 2.84 27.57
CA THR A 9 0.24 3.08 28.83
C THR A 9 0.31 1.87 29.77
N THR A 10 0.18 0.64 29.25
CA THR A 10 0.34 -0.59 30.05
C THR A 10 1.74 -0.71 30.61
N PHE A 11 2.77 -0.39 29.81
CA PHE A 11 4.15 -0.35 30.29
C PHE A 11 4.33 0.66 31.44
N LEU A 12 3.79 1.88 31.31
CA LEU A 12 3.91 2.91 32.34
C LEU A 12 3.21 2.50 33.65
N LEU A 13 2.06 1.83 33.56
CA LEU A 13 1.36 1.29 34.72
C LEU A 13 2.19 0.19 35.41
N LEU A 14 2.76 -0.73 34.62
CA LEU A 14 3.63 -1.78 35.14
C LEU A 14 4.90 -1.20 35.78
N LYS A 15 5.55 -0.23 35.12
CA LYS A 15 6.71 0.49 35.64
C LYS A 15 6.41 1.08 37.01
N ARG A 16 5.31 1.82 37.13
CA ARG A 16 4.89 2.43 38.41
C ARG A 16 4.74 1.40 39.53
N VAL A 17 4.12 0.24 39.23
CA VAL A 17 3.95 -0.85 40.22
C VAL A 17 5.31 -1.42 40.62
N LEU A 18 6.19 -1.72 39.65
CA LEU A 18 7.50 -2.29 39.91
C LEU A 18 8.43 -1.33 40.69
N GLU A 19 8.30 -0.02 40.48
CA GLU A 19 9.09 1.00 41.19
C GLU A 19 8.60 1.26 42.62
N SER A 20 7.29 1.09 42.87
CA SER A 20 6.69 1.39 44.18
C SER A 20 6.75 0.23 45.16
N SER A 21 7.10 -0.99 44.70
CA SER A 21 7.06 -2.22 45.47
C SER A 21 8.43 -2.91 45.50
N PRO A 22 9.22 -2.71 46.58
CA PRO A 22 10.52 -3.34 46.76
C PRO A 22 10.47 -4.89 46.71
N GLU A 23 9.34 -5.49 47.07
CA GLU A 23 9.11 -6.94 46.98
C GLU A 23 9.19 -7.49 45.54
N PHE A 24 9.07 -6.62 44.53
CA PHE A 24 9.16 -7.00 43.11
C PHE A 24 10.52 -6.69 42.47
N ALA A 25 11.57 -6.41 43.25
CA ALA A 25 12.89 -6.07 42.73
C ALA A 25 13.43 -7.12 41.73
N ASP A 26 13.30 -8.41 42.04
CA ASP A 26 13.74 -9.50 41.15
C ASP A 26 12.92 -9.54 39.85
N ILE A 27 11.62 -9.26 39.94
CA ILE A 27 10.73 -9.19 38.79
C ILE A 27 11.08 -7.98 37.91
N ALA A 28 11.38 -6.83 38.52
CA ALA A 28 11.81 -5.64 37.81
C ALA A 28 13.11 -5.89 37.05
N GLN A 29 14.09 -6.56 37.67
CA GLN A 29 15.34 -6.95 37.01
C GLN A 29 15.10 -7.93 35.86
N ALA A 30 14.26 -8.95 36.06
CA ALA A 30 13.91 -9.90 35.00
C ALA A 30 13.19 -9.22 33.82
N PHE A 31 12.30 -8.26 34.12
CA PHE A 31 11.59 -7.48 33.10
C PHE A 31 12.54 -6.57 32.31
N ILE A 32 13.44 -5.85 32.99
CA ILE A 32 14.50 -5.05 32.33
C ILE A 32 15.33 -5.94 31.41
N ALA A 33 15.77 -7.11 31.88
CA ALA A 33 16.55 -8.05 31.08
C ALA A 33 15.78 -8.53 29.84
N TYR A 34 14.50 -8.92 30.00
CA TYR A 34 13.64 -9.36 28.90
C TYR A 34 13.45 -8.26 27.84
N VAL A 35 13.02 -7.06 28.25
CA VAL A 35 12.76 -5.97 27.30
C VAL A 35 14.06 -5.56 26.60
N THR A 36 15.17 -5.52 27.32
CA THR A 36 16.50 -5.24 26.74
C THR A 36 16.85 -6.28 25.67
N ALA A 37 16.65 -7.56 25.94
CA ALA A 37 16.93 -8.63 24.99
C ALA A 37 16.06 -8.53 23.72
N VAL A 38 14.77 -8.22 23.86
CA VAL A 38 13.82 -8.14 22.73
C VAL A 38 14.04 -6.87 21.90
N THR A 39 14.34 -5.74 22.54
CA THR A 39 14.53 -4.46 21.84
C THR A 39 15.89 -4.38 21.12
N ARG A 40 16.91 -5.10 21.61
CA ARG A 40 18.28 -5.12 21.07
C ARG A 40 18.60 -6.28 20.14
N ALA A 41 17.60 -6.97 19.60
CA ALA A 41 17.84 -8.09 18.68
C ALA A 41 18.79 -7.74 17.51
N GLU A 42 18.90 -6.45 17.15
CA GLU A 42 19.74 -5.93 16.05
C GLU A 42 21.09 -5.35 16.49
N GLU A 43 21.23 -4.85 17.72
CA GLU A 43 22.45 -4.24 18.27
C GLU A 43 22.99 -5.10 19.42
N ARG A 44 23.68 -6.20 19.06
CA ARG A 44 24.38 -7.07 20.02
C ARG A 44 25.66 -6.41 20.55
N ASP A 45 25.55 -5.28 21.24
CA ASP A 45 26.61 -4.83 22.15
C ASP A 45 26.29 -5.28 23.58
N PRO A 46 26.95 -6.34 24.10
CA PRO A 46 26.73 -6.85 25.45
C PRO A 46 27.20 -5.87 26.55
N SER A 47 27.94 -4.82 26.19
CA SER A 47 28.57 -3.89 27.14
C SER A 47 27.60 -2.86 27.70
N ILE A 48 26.52 -2.56 26.97
CA ILE A 48 25.52 -1.57 27.40
C ILE A 48 24.61 -2.24 28.44
N LYS A 49 24.84 -2.04 29.73
CA LYS A 49 23.94 -2.56 30.77
C LYS A 49 22.78 -1.60 30.96
N VAL A 50 21.55 -2.03 30.61
CA VAL A 50 20.34 -1.32 31.05
C VAL A 50 20.15 -1.59 32.53
N LYS A 51 20.06 -0.54 33.34
CA LYS A 51 20.03 -0.67 34.81
C LYS A 51 18.71 -0.23 35.44
N SER A 52 17.88 0.51 34.70
CA SER A 52 16.66 1.10 35.24
C SER A 52 15.48 0.95 34.30
N LEU A 53 14.28 1.05 34.87
CA LEU A 53 13.03 1.09 34.11
C LEU A 53 12.90 2.38 33.28
N ASP A 54 13.56 3.47 33.67
CA ASP A 54 13.64 4.71 32.87
C ASP A 54 14.40 4.48 31.54
N GLU A 55 15.51 3.77 31.58
CA GLU A 55 16.27 3.44 30.37
C GLU A 55 15.45 2.51 29.45
N VAL A 56 14.72 1.56 30.03
CA VAL A 56 13.78 0.70 29.29
C VAL A 56 12.67 1.52 28.65
N GLU A 57 12.13 2.51 29.35
CA GLU A 57 11.10 3.40 28.80
C GLU A 57 11.60 4.17 27.57
N ILE A 58 12.80 4.76 27.67
CA ILE A 58 13.41 5.50 26.56
C ILE A 58 13.62 4.57 25.36
N MET A 59 14.11 3.35 25.60
CA MET A 59 14.32 2.35 24.56
C MET A 59 13.01 1.93 23.87
N LEU A 60 11.96 1.66 24.65
CA LEU A 60 10.66 1.27 24.12
C LEU A 60 10.02 2.41 23.31
N SER A 61 10.10 3.64 23.81
CA SER A 61 9.58 4.81 23.11
C SER A 61 10.22 4.96 21.73
N LYS A 62 11.55 4.92 21.64
CA LYS A 62 12.28 4.96 20.37
C LYS A 62 11.92 3.80 19.43
N LYS A 63 11.81 2.56 19.96
CA LYS A 63 11.48 1.39 19.13
C LYS A 63 10.06 1.47 18.58
N ILE A 64 9.11 1.97 19.39
CA ILE A 64 7.72 2.19 18.97
C ILE A 64 7.66 3.24 17.85
N ASP A 65 8.36 4.36 18.01
CA ASP A 65 8.42 5.41 16.97
C ASP A 65 8.99 4.86 15.65
N ASN A 66 10.09 4.11 15.72
CA ASN A 66 10.68 3.47 14.55
C ASN A 66 9.72 2.48 13.89
N TRP A 67 9.03 1.63 14.66
CA TRP A 67 8.06 0.69 14.11
C TRP A 67 6.86 1.38 13.46
N ILE A 68 6.40 2.51 14.00
CA ILE A 68 5.35 3.32 13.38
C ILE A 68 5.85 3.86 12.05
N ALA A 69 7.03 4.49 12.03
CA ALA A 69 7.61 5.04 10.81
C ALA A 69 7.83 3.96 9.74
N GLU A 70 8.37 2.80 10.10
CA GLU A 70 8.52 1.65 9.19
C GLU A 70 7.17 1.11 8.71
N GLY A 71 6.15 1.11 9.57
CA GLY A 71 4.80 0.70 9.24
C GLY A 71 4.17 1.61 8.20
N GLU A 72 4.27 2.93 8.41
CA GLU A 72 3.79 3.96 7.49
C GLU A 72 4.52 3.90 6.15
N ALA A 73 5.85 3.85 6.16
CA ALA A 73 6.66 3.74 4.95
C ALA A 73 6.33 2.47 4.14
N ARG A 74 6.15 1.31 4.82
CA ARG A 74 5.71 0.07 4.16
C ARG A 74 4.28 0.18 3.61
N GLY A 75 3.39 0.87 4.32
CA GLY A 75 2.02 1.12 3.88
C GLY A 75 1.98 1.96 2.61
N GLU A 76 2.70 3.08 2.60
CA GLU A 76 2.83 3.99 1.47
C GLU A 76 3.42 3.28 0.25
N ALA A 77 4.56 2.60 0.39
CA ALA A 77 5.20 1.87 -0.69
C ALA A 77 4.29 0.79 -1.30
N ARG A 78 3.52 0.07 -0.47
CA ARG A 78 2.53 -0.91 -0.94
C ARG A 78 1.37 -0.23 -1.67
N GLY A 79 0.91 0.92 -1.19
CA GLY A 79 -0.14 1.71 -1.81
C GLY A 79 0.27 2.20 -3.20
N GLU A 80 1.45 2.81 -3.31
CA GLU A 80 2.00 3.30 -4.57
C GLU A 80 2.19 2.18 -5.59
N ALA A 81 2.80 1.06 -5.19
CA ALA A 81 3.02 -0.09 -6.07
C ALA A 81 1.70 -0.63 -6.64
N LYS A 82 0.69 -0.83 -5.79
CA LYS A 82 -0.65 -1.27 -6.21
C LYS A 82 -1.34 -0.26 -7.13
N GLY A 83 -1.26 1.02 -6.80
CA GLY A 83 -1.84 2.09 -7.61
C GLY A 83 -1.24 2.14 -9.02
N LYS A 84 0.09 2.06 -9.11
CA LYS A 84 0.83 2.06 -10.37
C LYS A 84 0.52 0.84 -11.24
N GLU A 85 0.43 -0.35 -10.64
CA GLU A 85 0.08 -1.56 -11.36
C GLU A 85 -1.36 -1.51 -11.89
N LYS A 86 -2.31 -1.11 -11.03
CA LYS A 86 -3.72 -0.96 -11.42
C LYS A 86 -3.89 0.05 -12.55
N GLY A 87 -3.32 1.24 -12.41
CA GLY A 87 -3.40 2.29 -13.45
C GLY A 87 -2.76 1.87 -14.77
N LYS A 88 -1.66 1.10 -14.74
CA LYS A 88 -1.04 0.56 -15.96
C LYS A 88 -1.93 -0.46 -16.66
N ILE A 89 -2.63 -1.31 -15.92
CA ILE A 89 -3.55 -2.31 -16.48
C ILE A 89 -4.77 -1.61 -17.08
N GLU A 90 -5.41 -0.72 -16.31
CA GLU A 90 -6.59 0.04 -16.75
C GLU A 90 -6.28 0.85 -18.01
N GLY A 91 -5.24 1.68 -18.00
CA GLY A 91 -4.87 2.49 -19.16
C GLY A 91 -4.46 1.66 -20.40
N LYS A 92 -3.88 0.47 -20.21
CA LYS A 92 -3.56 -0.43 -21.33
C LYS A 92 -4.80 -1.08 -21.93
N VAL A 93 -5.80 -1.41 -21.11
CA VAL A 93 -7.05 -2.00 -21.57
C VAL A 93 -7.89 -0.93 -22.28
N GLU A 94 -8.10 0.22 -21.64
CA GLU A 94 -8.85 1.34 -22.21
C GLU A 94 -8.24 1.79 -23.54
N GLY A 95 -6.93 2.09 -23.56
CA GLY A 95 -6.27 2.54 -24.79
C GLY A 95 -6.28 1.50 -25.93
N LYS A 96 -6.32 0.19 -25.61
CA LYS A 96 -6.48 -0.84 -26.65
C LYS A 96 -7.89 -0.89 -27.21
N VAL A 97 -8.92 -0.72 -26.37
CA VAL A 97 -10.32 -0.74 -26.79
C VAL A 97 -10.62 0.51 -27.61
N GLU A 98 -10.26 1.68 -27.11
CA GLU A 98 -10.43 2.96 -27.81
C GLU A 98 -9.67 2.95 -29.14
N GLY A 99 -8.38 2.60 -29.14
CA GLY A 99 -7.59 2.56 -30.38
C GLY A 99 -8.12 1.56 -31.42
N ARG A 100 -8.65 0.41 -30.98
CA ARG A 100 -9.32 -0.53 -31.91
C ARG A 100 -10.58 0.09 -32.50
N LYS A 101 -11.41 0.73 -31.67
CA LYS A 101 -12.66 1.35 -32.12
C LYS A 101 -12.38 2.51 -33.09
N GLU A 102 -11.45 3.38 -32.76
CA GLU A 102 -11.01 4.48 -33.64
C GLU A 102 -10.50 3.97 -34.99
N ALA A 103 -9.68 2.91 -34.98
CA ALA A 103 -9.19 2.29 -36.22
C ALA A 103 -10.34 1.70 -37.06
N GLN A 104 -11.30 1.01 -36.44
CA GLN A 104 -12.48 0.47 -37.13
C GLN A 104 -13.31 1.59 -37.77
N LEU A 105 -13.55 2.68 -37.05
CA LEU A 105 -14.28 3.85 -37.54
C LEU A 105 -13.54 4.55 -38.70
N ALA A 106 -12.22 4.75 -38.59
CA ALA A 106 -11.41 5.36 -39.63
C ALA A 106 -11.39 4.53 -40.93
N ILE A 107 -11.29 3.20 -40.80
CA ILE A 107 -11.38 2.28 -41.93
C ILE A 107 -12.77 2.35 -42.56
N ALA A 108 -13.84 2.31 -41.76
CA ALA A 108 -15.21 2.39 -42.24
C ALA A 108 -15.49 3.67 -43.04
N LEU A 109 -15.05 4.83 -42.52
CA LEU A 109 -15.15 6.11 -43.22
C LEU A 109 -14.44 6.08 -44.58
N THR A 110 -13.23 5.54 -44.62
CA THR A 110 -12.43 5.44 -45.85
C THR A 110 -13.12 4.56 -46.89
N LEU A 111 -13.73 3.45 -46.46
CA LEU A 111 -14.45 2.54 -47.36
C LEU A 111 -15.78 3.13 -47.85
N LEU A 112 -16.50 3.84 -46.99
CA LEU A 112 -17.74 4.56 -47.35
C LEU A 112 -17.44 5.63 -48.42
N GLN A 113 -16.38 6.42 -48.25
CA GLN A 113 -15.95 7.43 -49.23
C GLN A 113 -15.55 6.83 -50.57
N LYS A 114 -15.09 5.58 -50.58
CA LYS A 114 -14.78 4.82 -51.80
C LYS A 114 -16.02 4.19 -52.45
N GLY A 115 -17.21 4.34 -51.85
CA GLY A 115 -18.48 3.85 -52.39
C GLY A 115 -18.68 2.34 -52.24
N LEU A 116 -18.02 1.70 -51.28
CA LEU A 116 -18.26 0.27 -51.00
C LEU A 116 -19.62 0.06 -50.33
N ASP A 117 -20.16 -1.16 -50.51
CA ASP A 117 -21.42 -1.57 -49.89
C ASP A 117 -21.35 -1.57 -48.36
N LYS A 118 -22.41 -1.05 -47.72
CA LYS A 118 -22.46 -0.86 -46.26
C LYS A 118 -22.42 -2.18 -45.48
N ALA A 119 -23.01 -3.25 -46.01
CA ALA A 119 -22.97 -4.55 -45.34
C ALA A 119 -21.55 -5.15 -45.38
N MET A 120 -20.86 -4.99 -46.51
CA MET A 120 -19.44 -5.39 -46.66
C MET A 120 -18.53 -4.60 -45.70
N ILE A 121 -18.80 -3.30 -45.51
CA ILE A 121 -18.05 -2.45 -44.58
C ILE A 121 -18.30 -2.87 -43.13
N ALA A 122 -19.56 -3.11 -42.75
CA ALA A 122 -19.92 -3.60 -41.42
C ALA A 122 -19.19 -4.91 -41.07
N GLU A 123 -19.17 -5.86 -42.00
CA GLU A 123 -18.43 -7.12 -41.85
C GLU A 123 -16.92 -6.89 -41.72
N ALA A 124 -16.31 -6.11 -42.62
CA ALA A 124 -14.86 -5.90 -42.66
C ALA A 124 -14.31 -5.10 -41.46
N THR A 125 -15.14 -4.26 -40.85
CA THR A 125 -14.76 -3.40 -39.71
C THR A 125 -15.28 -3.92 -38.37
N GLU A 126 -16.08 -4.99 -38.39
CA GLU A 126 -16.80 -5.51 -37.22
C GLU A 126 -17.65 -4.44 -36.51
N LEU A 127 -18.15 -3.46 -37.26
CA LEU A 127 -19.10 -2.46 -36.79
C LEU A 127 -20.51 -2.93 -37.10
N SER A 128 -21.48 -2.49 -36.30
CA SER A 128 -22.88 -2.74 -36.60
C SER A 128 -23.33 -1.95 -37.84
N LEU A 129 -24.33 -2.48 -38.56
CA LEU A 129 -24.93 -1.77 -39.69
C LEU A 129 -25.45 -0.39 -39.28
N GLU A 130 -26.01 -0.26 -38.07
CA GLU A 130 -26.48 1.01 -37.51
C GLU A 130 -25.33 2.01 -37.37
N GLU A 131 -24.18 1.60 -36.83
CA GLU A 131 -22.99 2.46 -36.72
C GLU A 131 -22.48 2.91 -38.10
N ILE A 132 -22.50 2.02 -39.10
CA ILE A 132 -22.13 2.37 -40.48
C ILE A 132 -23.13 3.34 -41.11
N GLU A 133 -24.43 3.17 -40.85
CA GLU A 133 -25.47 4.08 -41.31
C GLU A 133 -25.34 5.47 -40.67
N ASP A 134 -25.04 5.52 -39.37
CA ASP A 134 -24.82 6.77 -38.66
C ASP A 134 -23.55 7.49 -39.11
N LEU A 135 -22.46 6.76 -39.37
CA LEU A 135 -21.26 7.31 -40.00
C LEU A 135 -21.57 7.91 -41.38
N ALA A 136 -22.36 7.19 -42.19
CA ALA A 136 -22.72 7.65 -43.53
C ALA A 136 -23.61 8.89 -43.56
N LYS A 137 -24.36 9.19 -42.48
CA LYS A 137 -25.14 10.43 -42.36
C LYS A 137 -24.28 11.68 -42.16
N ASN A 138 -23.04 11.50 -41.71
CA ASN A 138 -22.10 12.57 -41.36
C ASN A 138 -21.01 12.80 -42.43
N ILE A 139 -21.16 12.19 -43.62
CA ILE A 139 -20.30 12.35 -44.80
C ILE A 139 -21.07 13.18 -45.83
#